data_AF-A0A7L7MJD7-F1
#
_entry.id   AF-A0A7L7MJD7-F1
#
_cell.length_a   1.000
_cell.length_b   1.000
_cell.length_c   1.000
_cell.angle_alpha   90.00
_cell.angle_beta   90.00
_cell.angle_gamma   90.00
#
_symmetry.space_group_name_H-M   'P 1'
#
loop_
_entity.id
_entity.type
_entity.pdbx_description
1 polymer ?
#
loop_
_entity_poly.entity_id
_entity_poly.type
_entity_poly.pdbx_seq_one_letter_code
_entity_poly.pdbx_strand_id
1 'polypeptide(L)'
;MPLPRDYKQLADRYGPGTFNDYIHLFHPHGVTEFVNLTGPVPGRIRAQLRKDRDQGTHPVPHDPEQLFACGSTDNGEYLFWITDPATDPGRWRIAVNEARGPRWFAHDGTLTAFLVQVLTGQFQVPQFPRSILDAPARFTPSRPTLWKPEPPSGIQPVDTAAIRAWARANGYAVPLRGRIPLEVREAWERANRP
;
A
#
# COMPACT_ATOMS: atom_id res chain seq x y z
N MET A 1 -11.70 13.09 -13.84
CA MET A 1 -10.48 13.88 -14.12
C MET A 1 -9.83 13.31 -15.37
N PRO A 2 -9.37 14.12 -16.33
CA PRO A 2 -8.60 13.61 -17.46
C PRO A 2 -7.25 13.06 -16.98
N LEU A 3 -6.74 11.99 -17.61
CA LEU A 3 -5.46 11.36 -17.24
C LEU A 3 -4.39 11.63 -18.30
N PRO A 4 -3.09 11.65 -17.93
CA PRO A 4 -1.99 11.77 -18.89
C PRO A 4 -2.04 10.70 -19.98
N ARG A 5 -1.68 11.05 -21.21
CA ARG A 5 -1.71 10.13 -22.36
C ARG A 5 -0.73 8.97 -22.18
N ASP A 6 0.46 9.25 -21.66
CA ASP A 6 1.52 8.27 -21.47
C ASP A 6 1.11 7.21 -20.44
N TYR A 7 0.46 7.63 -19.35
CA TYR A 7 -0.13 6.71 -18.38
C TYR A 7 -1.16 5.77 -19.03
N LYS A 8 -2.08 6.29 -19.86
CA LYS A 8 -3.08 5.45 -20.55
C LYS A 8 -2.41 4.41 -21.45
N GLN A 9 -1.41 4.82 -22.21
CA GLN A 9 -0.65 3.90 -23.07
C GLN A 9 0.08 2.82 -22.26
N LEU A 10 0.67 3.20 -21.12
CA LEU A 10 1.33 2.27 -20.21
C LEU A 10 0.32 1.27 -19.61
N ALA A 11 -0.82 1.77 -19.13
CA ALA A 11 -1.91 0.98 -18.56
C ALA A 11 -2.49 0.00 -19.58
N ASP A 12 -2.76 0.44 -20.81
CA ASP A 12 -3.26 -0.40 -21.90
C ASP A 12 -2.25 -1.47 -22.31
N ARG A 13 -0.94 -1.16 -22.26
CA ARG A 13 0.12 -2.07 -22.69
C ARG A 13 0.42 -3.17 -21.66
N TYR A 14 0.48 -2.80 -20.38
CA TYR A 14 0.98 -3.67 -19.31
C TYR A 14 -0.13 -4.19 -18.40
N GLY A 15 -1.25 -3.48 -18.28
CA GLY A 15 -2.28 -3.76 -17.28
C GLY A 15 -1.83 -3.44 -15.84
N PRO A 16 -2.58 -3.89 -14.83
CA PRO A 16 -2.18 -3.72 -13.43
C PRO A 16 -0.93 -4.58 -13.13
N GLY A 17 0.00 -4.04 -12.34
CA GLY A 17 1.23 -4.74 -12.00
C GLY A 17 2.26 -3.86 -11.33
N THR A 18 3.48 -4.38 -11.25
CA THR A 18 4.60 -3.76 -10.56
C THR A 18 5.82 -3.69 -11.47
N PHE A 19 6.63 -2.64 -11.31
CA PHE A 19 7.96 -2.54 -11.93
C PHE A 19 9.03 -2.90 -10.91
N ASN A 20 9.94 -3.79 -11.30
CA ASN A 20 11.02 -4.33 -10.45
C ASN A 20 10.54 -4.86 -9.09
N ASP A 21 9.29 -5.32 -9.01
CA ASP A 21 8.63 -5.73 -7.75
C ASP A 21 8.79 -4.67 -6.64
N TYR A 22 8.82 -3.38 -7.03
CA TYR A 22 9.02 -2.27 -6.11
C TYR A 22 8.05 -1.12 -6.36
N ILE A 23 7.87 -0.70 -7.62
CA ILE A 23 6.97 0.41 -7.97
C ILE A 23 5.63 -0.16 -8.40
N HIS A 24 4.58 0.15 -7.65
CA HIS A 24 3.20 -0.23 -7.92
C HIS A 24 2.49 0.95 -8.54
N LEU A 25 2.01 0.81 -9.78
CA LEU A 25 1.16 1.84 -10.38
C LEU A 25 -0.29 1.55 -10.08
N PHE A 26 -1.01 2.60 -9.69
CA PHE A 26 -2.44 2.50 -9.49
C PHE A 26 -3.12 2.36 -10.83
N HIS A 27 -4.02 1.38 -10.94
CA HIS A 27 -4.70 1.04 -12.19
C HIS A 27 -6.22 0.98 -11.97
N PRO A 28 -7.08 1.37 -12.93
CA PRO A 28 -8.54 1.31 -12.76
C PRO A 28 -9.05 -0.12 -12.53
N HIS A 29 -8.35 -1.11 -13.09
CA HIS A 29 -8.58 -2.53 -12.84
C HIS A 29 -7.60 -3.11 -11.81
N GLY A 30 -7.14 -2.30 -10.85
CA GLY A 30 -6.27 -2.76 -9.77
C GLY A 30 -6.91 -3.90 -9.00
N VAL A 31 -6.12 -4.93 -8.69
CA VAL A 31 -6.60 -6.18 -8.07
C VAL A 31 -7.00 -6.03 -6.59
N THR A 32 -6.58 -4.94 -5.93
CA THR A 32 -6.97 -4.57 -4.56
C THR A 32 -7.31 -3.09 -4.49
N GLU A 33 -7.98 -2.65 -3.42
CA GLU A 33 -8.26 -1.22 -3.20
C GLU A 33 -6.98 -0.36 -3.08
N PHE A 34 -5.86 -0.97 -2.66
CA PHE A 34 -4.59 -0.30 -2.43
C PHE A 34 -3.85 0.09 -3.71
N VAL A 35 -4.16 -0.57 -4.83
CA VAL A 35 -3.59 -0.28 -6.15
C VAL A 35 -4.66 0.12 -7.16
N ASN A 36 -5.86 0.48 -6.68
CA ASN A 36 -6.95 0.91 -7.55
C ASN A 36 -6.94 2.44 -7.69
N LEU A 37 -6.69 2.92 -8.92
CA LEU A 37 -6.65 4.35 -9.24
C LEU A 37 -7.98 5.06 -8.98
N THR A 38 -9.09 4.36 -9.17
CA THR A 38 -10.45 4.90 -8.95
C THR A 38 -11.02 4.46 -7.60
N GLY A 39 -10.20 3.82 -6.76
CA GLY A 39 -10.56 3.37 -5.43
C GLY A 39 -10.54 4.50 -4.39
N PRO A 40 -10.80 4.18 -3.11
CA PRO A 40 -10.82 5.15 -2.03
C PRO A 40 -9.43 5.66 -1.64
N VAL A 41 -8.36 4.92 -1.97
CA VAL A 41 -7.00 5.17 -1.48
C VAL A 41 -6.44 6.52 -1.94
N PRO A 42 -6.50 6.92 -3.22
CA PRO A 42 -6.07 8.26 -3.65
C PRO A 42 -6.75 9.41 -2.88
N GLY A 43 -8.05 9.27 -2.57
CA GLY A 43 -8.80 10.24 -1.77
C GLY A 43 -8.36 10.27 -0.31
N ARG A 44 -8.11 9.11 0.31
CA ARG A 44 -7.58 9.00 1.68
C ARG A 44 -6.20 9.64 1.81
N ILE A 45 -5.31 9.38 0.85
CA ILE A 45 -3.96 9.98 0.81
C ILE A 45 -4.08 11.51 0.72
N ARG A 46 -4.94 12.01 -0.17
CA ARG A 46 -5.17 13.45 -0.31
C ARG A 46 -5.68 14.09 0.99
N ALA A 47 -6.62 13.45 1.68
CA ALA A 47 -7.13 13.93 2.96
C ALA A 47 -6.04 13.95 4.04
N GLN A 48 -5.16 12.95 4.04
CA GLN A 48 -4.00 12.91 4.95
C GLN A 48 -3.03 14.07 4.65
N LEU A 49 -2.69 14.32 3.38
CA LEU A 49 -1.84 15.45 2.99
C LEU A 49 -2.44 16.81 3.38
N ARG A 50 -3.77 16.98 3.27
CA ARG A 50 -4.45 18.18 3.79
C ARG A 50 -4.24 18.35 5.28
N LYS A 51 -4.52 17.30 6.04
CA LYS A 51 -4.33 17.31 7.49
C LYS A 51 -2.89 17.66 7.85
N ASP A 52 -1.91 17.06 7.16
CA ASP A 52 -0.50 17.32 7.45
C ASP A 52 -0.08 18.76 7.15
N ARG A 53 -0.58 19.33 6.04
CA ARG A 53 -0.36 20.73 5.69
C ARG A 53 -1.03 21.68 6.68
N ASP A 54 -2.31 21.45 6.98
CA ASP A 54 -3.12 22.34 7.82
C ASP A 54 -2.66 22.31 9.30
N GLN A 55 -2.13 21.18 9.77
CA GLN A 55 -1.56 21.02 11.10
C GLN A 55 -0.06 21.34 11.17
N GLY A 56 0.61 21.51 10.02
CA GLY A 56 2.06 21.74 9.94
C GLY A 56 2.90 20.56 10.45
N THR A 57 2.36 19.34 10.49
CA THR A 57 3.08 18.14 10.98
C THR A 57 4.16 17.70 10.00
N HIS A 58 3.87 17.79 8.70
CA HIS A 58 4.81 17.50 7.62
C HIS A 58 4.65 18.53 6.49
N PRO A 59 5.73 18.96 5.85
CA PRO A 59 5.64 19.85 4.71
C PRO A 59 5.00 19.13 3.52
N VAL A 60 4.10 19.83 2.84
CA VAL A 60 3.48 19.40 1.58
C VAL A 60 3.73 20.50 0.55
N PRO A 61 4.60 20.27 -0.46
CA PRO A 61 5.13 21.34 -1.32
C PRO A 61 4.13 21.87 -2.36
N HIS A 62 3.06 21.12 -2.61
CA HIS A 62 1.97 21.49 -3.51
C HIS A 62 0.66 21.54 -2.75
N ASP A 63 -0.35 22.22 -3.30
CA ASP A 63 -1.69 22.07 -2.76
C ASP A 63 -2.09 20.58 -2.84
N PRO A 64 -2.56 19.95 -1.75
CA PRO A 64 -3.06 18.58 -1.79
C PRO A 64 -4.12 18.35 -2.87
N GLU A 65 -4.90 19.36 -3.27
CA GLU A 65 -5.83 19.24 -4.40
C GLU A 65 -5.15 19.07 -5.75
N GLN A 66 -3.91 19.55 -5.88
CA GLN A 66 -3.04 19.39 -7.03
C GLN A 66 -2.20 18.11 -6.97
N LEU A 67 -2.34 17.28 -5.94
CA LEU A 67 -1.61 16.01 -5.81
C LEU A 67 -2.58 14.84 -6.00
N PHE A 68 -2.38 14.09 -7.10
CA PHE A 68 -3.14 12.87 -7.37
C PHE A 68 -2.23 11.66 -7.24
N ALA A 69 -2.45 10.82 -6.21
CA ALA A 69 -1.67 9.61 -6.02
C ALA A 69 -1.91 8.63 -7.17
N CYS A 70 -0.84 8.26 -7.87
CA CYS A 70 -0.85 7.41 -9.06
C CYS A 70 0.00 6.15 -8.91
N GLY A 71 0.71 6.01 -7.79
CA GLY A 71 1.44 4.80 -7.46
C GLY A 71 1.96 4.82 -6.04
N SER A 72 2.56 3.71 -5.65
CA SER A 72 3.25 3.54 -4.37
C SER A 72 4.48 2.66 -4.54
N THR A 73 5.32 2.63 -3.52
CA THR A 73 6.45 1.71 -3.42
C THR A 73 6.26 0.71 -2.29
N ASP A 74 7.07 -0.35 -2.29
CA ASP A 74 7.13 -1.31 -1.17
C ASP A 74 7.64 -0.70 0.13
N ASN A 75 8.35 0.43 0.07
CA ASN A 75 8.83 1.15 1.25
C ASN A 75 7.81 2.17 1.79
N GLY A 76 6.69 2.37 1.09
CA GLY A 76 5.60 3.23 1.51
C GLY A 76 5.69 4.67 1.01
N GLU A 77 6.56 4.96 0.04
CA GLU A 77 6.46 6.20 -0.72
C GLU A 77 5.22 6.13 -1.62
N TYR A 78 4.62 7.28 -1.88
CA TYR A 78 3.61 7.49 -2.90
C TYR A 78 4.19 8.29 -4.05
N LEU A 79 3.77 7.93 -5.25
CA LEU A 79 4.01 8.69 -6.46
C LEU A 79 2.74 9.51 -6.75
N PHE A 80 2.93 10.76 -7.14
CA PHE A 80 1.84 11.68 -7.43
C PHE A 80 2.02 12.31 -8.81
N TRP A 81 0.91 12.48 -9.53
CA TRP A 81 0.84 13.54 -10.53
C TRP A 81 0.65 14.88 -9.82
N ILE A 82 1.48 15.85 -10.18
CA ILE A 82 1.24 17.27 -9.88
C ILE A 82 0.29 17.80 -10.95
N THR A 83 -0.99 17.92 -10.61
CA THR A 83 -2.09 18.21 -11.55
C THR A 83 -2.24 19.70 -11.83
N ASP A 84 -1.12 20.40 -12.07
CA ASP A 84 -1.06 21.83 -12.38
C ASP A 84 -0.33 22.07 -13.71
N PRO A 85 -0.97 22.66 -14.74
CA PRO A 85 -2.37 23.06 -14.76
C PRO A 85 -3.33 21.85 -14.87
N ALA A 86 -4.47 21.92 -14.19
CA ALA A 86 -5.46 20.83 -14.18
C ALA A 86 -6.06 20.51 -15.56
N THR A 87 -5.97 21.45 -16.51
CA THR A 87 -6.52 21.36 -17.86
C THR A 87 -5.59 20.69 -18.86
N ASP A 88 -4.30 20.51 -18.54
CA ASP A 88 -3.31 19.90 -19.45
C ASP A 88 -2.55 18.75 -18.76
N PRO A 89 -3.14 17.53 -18.73
CA PRO A 89 -2.49 16.36 -18.15
C PRO A 89 -1.19 15.95 -18.84
N GLY A 90 -0.93 16.43 -20.06
CA GLY A 90 0.33 16.18 -20.76
C GLY A 90 1.53 16.89 -20.11
N ARG A 91 1.28 17.89 -19.27
CA ARG A 91 2.30 18.65 -18.53
C ARG A 91 2.46 18.22 -17.08
N TRP A 92 1.65 17.28 -16.60
CA TRP A 92 1.72 16.85 -15.21
C TRP A 92 3.04 16.17 -14.92
N ARG A 93 3.71 16.70 -13.90
CA ARG A 93 5.00 16.23 -13.40
C ARG A 93 4.81 15.17 -12.33
N ILE A 94 5.89 14.50 -11.95
CA ILE A 94 5.87 13.49 -10.88
C ILE A 94 6.41 14.09 -9.59
N ALA A 95 5.71 13.85 -8.49
CA ALA A 95 6.25 14.04 -7.14
C ALA A 95 6.32 12.69 -6.40
N VAL A 96 7.29 12.55 -5.52
CA VAL A 96 7.46 11.40 -4.64
C VAL A 96 7.67 11.90 -3.22
N ASN A 97 6.85 11.46 -2.26
CA ASN A 97 7.10 11.78 -0.85
C ASN A 97 8.11 10.79 -0.24
N GLU A 98 8.74 11.19 0.84
CA GLU A 98 9.40 10.27 1.76
C GLU A 98 8.35 9.55 2.60
N ALA A 99 8.42 8.21 2.66
CA ALA A 99 7.42 7.39 3.36
C ALA A 99 7.25 7.78 4.84
N ARG A 100 8.37 8.13 5.48
CA ARG A 100 8.45 8.51 6.90
C ARG A 100 9.37 9.70 7.09
N GLY A 101 9.01 10.84 6.50
CA GLY A 101 9.80 12.05 6.66
C GLY A 101 9.27 13.24 5.88
N PRO A 102 9.94 14.40 6.01
CA PRO A 102 9.47 15.64 5.42
C PRO A 102 9.90 15.83 3.96
N ARG A 103 10.74 14.94 3.41
CA ARG A 103 11.34 15.21 2.09
C ARG A 103 10.39 14.85 0.98
N TRP A 104 10.46 15.65 -0.08
CA TRP A 104 9.80 15.40 -1.34
C TRP A 104 10.81 15.44 -2.46
N PHE A 105 10.54 14.66 -3.49
CA PHE A 105 11.28 14.65 -4.73
C PHE A 105 10.33 15.01 -5.87
N ALA A 106 10.80 15.80 -6.84
CA ALA A 106 10.04 16.20 -8.01
C ALA A 106 10.82 15.89 -9.29
N HIS A 107 10.10 15.43 -10.31
CA HIS A 107 10.63 15.13 -11.63
C HIS A 107 9.86 15.89 -12.70
N ASP A 108 10.59 16.66 -13.50
CA ASP A 108 10.06 17.49 -14.59
C ASP A 108 9.86 16.66 -15.86
N GLY A 109 8.99 15.65 -15.78
CA GLY A 109 8.67 14.80 -16.92
C GLY A 109 7.43 13.95 -16.68
N THR A 110 7.06 13.20 -17.72
CA THR A 110 5.90 12.30 -17.68
C THR A 110 6.18 11.07 -16.81
N LEU A 111 5.14 10.32 -16.46
CA LEU A 111 5.29 9.09 -15.67
C LEU A 111 6.19 8.08 -16.38
N THR A 112 6.03 7.93 -17.69
CA THR A 112 6.84 7.00 -18.48
C THR A 112 8.31 7.44 -18.52
N ALA A 113 8.58 8.75 -18.68
CA ALA A 113 9.94 9.28 -18.65
C ALA A 113 10.60 9.05 -17.28
N PHE A 114 9.86 9.30 -16.20
CA PHE A 114 10.29 9.01 -14.84
C PHE A 114 10.66 7.53 -14.66
N LEU A 115 9.77 6.61 -15.04
CA LEU A 115 10.01 5.16 -14.91
C LEU A 115 11.22 4.71 -15.73
N VAL A 116 11.34 5.15 -16.99
CA VAL A 116 12.49 4.80 -17.83
C VAL A 116 13.78 5.29 -17.20
N GLN A 117 13.85 6.56 -16.78
CA GLN A 117 15.07 7.12 -16.23
C GLN A 117 15.48 6.47 -14.90
N VAL A 118 14.49 6.18 -14.03
CA VAL A 118 14.75 5.49 -12.76
C VAL A 118 15.19 4.04 -13.01
N LEU A 119 14.43 3.26 -13.78
CA LEU A 119 14.68 1.83 -13.96
C LEU A 119 15.90 1.52 -14.84
N THR A 120 16.38 2.48 -15.62
CA THR A 120 17.64 2.38 -16.38
C THR A 120 18.84 2.95 -15.61
N GLY A 121 18.63 3.48 -14.40
CA GLY A 121 19.68 4.10 -13.60
C GLY A 121 20.20 5.44 -14.13
N GLN A 122 19.54 6.04 -15.12
CA GLN A 122 19.85 7.39 -15.60
C GLN A 122 19.55 8.46 -14.55
N PHE A 123 18.65 8.16 -13.61
CA PHE A 123 18.23 9.10 -12.59
C PHE A 123 18.03 8.39 -11.24
N GLN A 124 18.48 9.01 -10.15
CA GLN A 124 18.32 8.48 -8.79
C GLN A 124 17.32 9.31 -7.99
N VAL A 125 16.25 8.66 -7.53
CA VAL A 125 15.32 9.22 -6.56
C VAL A 125 15.90 8.98 -5.16
N PRO A 126 16.19 10.02 -4.35
CA PRO A 126 16.84 9.85 -3.05
C PRO A 126 16.10 8.93 -2.07
N GLN A 127 14.78 8.79 -2.22
CA GLN A 127 13.91 7.95 -1.41
C GLN A 127 13.97 6.47 -1.79
N PHE A 128 14.46 6.13 -2.99
CA PHE A 128 14.47 4.75 -3.47
C PHE A 128 15.75 4.02 -3.07
N PRO A 129 15.67 2.71 -2.74
CA PRO A 129 16.85 1.92 -2.47
C PRO A 129 17.64 1.73 -3.78
N ARG A 130 18.98 1.73 -3.68
CA ARG A 130 19.84 1.46 -4.84
C ARG A 130 19.62 0.06 -5.43
N SER A 131 19.16 -0.88 -4.60
CA SER A 131 18.90 -2.27 -4.98
C SER A 131 17.78 -2.45 -6.01
N ILE A 132 16.97 -1.41 -6.27
CA ILE A 132 15.99 -1.43 -7.37
C ILE A 132 16.67 -1.68 -8.74
N LEU A 133 17.98 -1.42 -8.85
CA LEU A 133 18.79 -1.58 -10.07
C LEU A 133 19.60 -2.88 -10.09
N ASP A 134 19.54 -3.72 -9.06
CA ASP A 134 20.35 -4.95 -8.97
C ASP A 134 19.95 -5.99 -10.04
N ALA A 135 18.76 -5.84 -10.62
CA ALA A 135 18.25 -6.68 -11.69
C ALA A 135 17.79 -5.81 -12.89
N PRO A 136 17.80 -6.36 -14.11
CA PRO A 136 17.23 -5.70 -15.28
C PRO A 136 15.78 -5.28 -15.04
N ALA A 137 15.40 -4.15 -15.65
CA ALA A 137 14.04 -3.64 -15.61
C ALA A 137 13.02 -4.73 -16.05
N ARG A 138 12.05 -5.02 -15.19
CA ARG A 138 10.99 -5.99 -15.42
C ARG A 138 9.64 -5.45 -15.00
N PHE A 139 8.59 -5.97 -15.63
CA PHE A 139 7.21 -5.76 -15.21
C PHE A 139 6.60 -7.10 -14.77
N THR A 140 6.00 -7.12 -13.58
CA THR A 140 5.29 -8.26 -13.04
C THR A 140 3.79 -7.96 -13.04
N PRO A 141 2.99 -8.61 -13.91
CA PRO A 141 1.54 -8.40 -13.92
C PRO A 141 0.88 -8.83 -12.62
N SER A 142 -0.01 -7.99 -12.11
CA SER A 142 -0.86 -8.34 -10.96
C SER A 142 -1.88 -9.36 -11.39
N ARG A 143 -1.90 -10.50 -10.70
CA ARG A 143 -2.97 -11.49 -10.81
C ARG A 143 -3.98 -11.21 -9.71
N PRO A 144 -5.29 -11.33 -9.96
CA PRO A 144 -6.27 -11.35 -8.89
C PRO A 144 -5.89 -12.50 -7.95
N THR A 145 -5.29 -12.17 -6.81
CA THR A 145 -5.15 -13.13 -5.75
C THR A 145 -6.55 -13.33 -5.21
N LEU A 146 -7.21 -14.42 -5.61
CA LEU A 146 -8.24 -15.09 -4.80
C LEU A 146 -7.59 -15.61 -3.51
N TRP A 147 -6.85 -14.77 -2.78
CA TRP A 147 -6.33 -15.12 -1.48
C TRP A 147 -7.46 -14.95 -0.49
N LYS A 148 -8.35 -15.95 -0.46
CA LYS A 148 -8.84 -16.38 0.84
C LYS A 148 -7.61 -16.95 1.54
N PRO A 149 -7.19 -16.45 2.71
CA PRO A 149 -6.32 -17.27 3.54
C PRO A 149 -7.05 -18.59 3.71
N GLU A 150 -6.49 -19.66 3.16
CA GLU A 150 -7.00 -21.00 3.42
C GLU A 150 -6.88 -21.15 4.94
N PRO A 151 -8.01 -21.32 5.67
CA PRO A 151 -7.91 -21.52 7.10
C PRO A 151 -6.96 -22.70 7.31
N PRO A 152 -5.97 -22.60 8.21
CA PRO A 152 -5.03 -23.70 8.44
C PRO A 152 -5.84 -24.98 8.66
N SER A 153 -5.72 -25.89 7.70
CA SER A 153 -6.43 -27.16 7.72
C SER A 153 -5.90 -27.96 8.92
N GLY A 154 -6.78 -28.24 9.87
CA GLY A 154 -6.45 -29.03 11.07
C GLY A 154 -6.56 -28.31 12.41
N ILE A 155 -6.83 -27.00 12.48
CA ILE A 155 -7.23 -26.38 13.75
C ILE A 155 -8.73 -26.62 13.92
N GLN A 156 -9.10 -27.66 14.67
CA GLN A 156 -10.49 -27.77 15.12
C GLN A 156 -10.85 -26.48 15.86
N PRO A 157 -12.02 -25.88 15.60
CA PRO A 157 -12.48 -24.73 16.35
C PRO A 157 -12.48 -25.09 17.83
N VAL A 158 -11.52 -24.54 18.58
CA VAL A 158 -11.45 -24.77 20.01
C VAL A 158 -12.69 -24.10 20.59
N ASP A 159 -13.57 -24.88 21.22
CA ASP A 159 -14.78 -24.35 21.84
C ASP A 159 -14.38 -23.41 22.99
N THR A 160 -14.30 -22.13 22.66
CA THR A 160 -13.90 -21.10 23.63
C THR A 160 -14.94 -20.94 24.74
N ALA A 161 -16.18 -21.43 24.58
CA ALA A 161 -17.15 -21.47 25.65
C ALA A 161 -16.80 -22.59 26.66
N ALA A 162 -16.41 -23.76 26.16
CA ALA A 162 -15.95 -24.87 26.99
C ALA A 162 -14.68 -24.51 27.79
N ILE A 163 -13.69 -23.84 27.17
CA ILE A 163 -12.50 -23.36 27.89
C ILE A 163 -12.89 -22.39 29.00
N ARG A 164 -13.77 -21.41 28.71
CA ARG A 164 -14.18 -20.42 29.72
C ARG A 164 -14.95 -21.06 30.87
N ALA A 165 -15.81 -22.03 30.59
CA ALA A 165 -16.56 -22.78 31.60
C ALA A 165 -15.61 -23.56 32.51
N TRP A 166 -14.67 -24.31 31.93
CA TRP A 166 -13.63 -25.04 32.66
C TRP A 166 -12.75 -24.08 33.48
N ALA A 167 -12.30 -22.98 32.89
CA ALA A 167 -11.44 -22.00 33.54
C ALA A 167 -12.10 -21.43 34.80
N ARG A 168 -13.38 -21.03 34.72
CA ARG A 168 -14.14 -20.53 35.89
C ARG A 168 -14.34 -21.60 36.95
N ALA A 169 -14.64 -22.84 36.54
CA ALA A 169 -14.77 -23.96 37.47
C ALA A 169 -13.45 -24.28 38.20
N ASN A 170 -12.30 -23.97 37.59
CA ASN A 170 -10.96 -24.19 38.14
C ASN A 170 -10.34 -22.91 38.74
N GLY A 171 -11.12 -21.86 38.99
CA GLY A 171 -10.68 -20.66 39.70
C GLY A 171 -9.93 -19.63 38.86
N TYR A 172 -9.86 -19.79 37.54
CA TYR A 172 -9.23 -18.80 36.65
C TYR A 172 -10.18 -17.63 36.35
N ALA A 173 -9.65 -16.41 36.43
CA ALA A 173 -10.35 -15.20 36.00
C ALA A 173 -10.27 -15.06 34.47
N VAL A 174 -11.39 -15.22 33.77
CA VAL A 174 -11.46 -15.11 32.30
C VAL A 174 -12.51 -14.11 31.82
N PRO A 175 -12.19 -13.27 30.81
CA PRO A 175 -13.16 -12.37 30.20
C PRO A 175 -14.39 -13.11 29.63
N LEU A 176 -15.56 -12.47 29.69
CA LEU A 176 -16.81 -13.01 29.13
C LEU A 176 -16.76 -13.16 27.59
N ARG A 177 -15.99 -12.30 26.93
CA ARG A 177 -15.81 -12.28 25.47
C ARG A 177 -14.36 -11.90 25.13
N GLY A 178 -13.97 -12.15 23.89
CA GLY A 178 -12.62 -11.83 23.39
C GLY A 178 -11.60 -12.93 23.65
N ARG A 179 -10.32 -12.57 23.55
CA ARG A 179 -9.19 -13.49 23.61
C ARG A 179 -9.08 -14.13 25.00
N ILE A 180 -8.94 -15.46 25.03
CA ILE A 180 -8.65 -16.20 26.26
C ILE A 180 -7.15 -16.04 26.56
N PRO A 181 -6.74 -15.68 27.79
CA PRO A 181 -5.33 -15.63 28.18
C PRO A 181 -4.60 -16.94 27.86
N LEU A 182 -3.35 -16.84 27.39
CA LEU A 182 -2.57 -17.99 26.93
C LEU A 182 -2.43 -19.05 28.03
N GLU A 183 -2.16 -18.61 29.26
CA GLU A 183 -2.04 -19.44 30.47
C GLU A 183 -3.27 -20.33 30.72
N VAL A 184 -4.47 -19.82 30.48
CA VAL A 184 -5.73 -20.56 30.65
C VAL A 184 -5.89 -21.61 29.55
N ARG A 185 -5.50 -21.27 28.32
CA ARG A 185 -5.55 -22.19 27.18
C ARG A 185 -4.59 -23.35 27.39
N GLU A 186 -3.36 -23.08 27.80
CA GLU A 186 -2.35 -24.11 28.11
C GLU A 186 -2.77 -25.00 29.28
N ALA A 187 -3.40 -24.42 30.32
CA ALA A 187 -3.91 -25.19 31.45
C ALA A 187 -5.06 -26.12 31.04
N TRP A 188 -5.97 -25.64 30.18
CA TRP A 188 -7.07 -26.45 29.64
C TRP A 188 -6.56 -27.57 28.73
N GLU A 189 -5.61 -27.28 27.84
CA GLU A 189 -4.98 -28.28 26.97
C GLU A 189 -4.27 -29.37 27.78
N ARG A 190 -3.55 -28.99 28.85
CA ARG A 190 -2.91 -29.94 29.77
C ARG A 190 -3.92 -30.83 30.48
N ALA A 191 -5.08 -30.31 30.83
CA ALA A 191 -6.15 -31.05 31.52
C ALA A 191 -6.99 -31.94 30.60
N ASN A 192 -6.99 -31.69 29.29
CA ASN A 192 -7.80 -32.41 28.29
C ASN A 192 -6.94 -33.21 27.29
N ARG A 193 -5.65 -33.37 27.58
CA ARG A 193 -4.77 -34.28 26.83
C ARG A 193 -5.09 -35.72 27.26
N PRO A 194 -5.27 -36.66 26.33
CA PRO A 194 -5.52 -38.07 26.66
C PRO A 194 -4.33 -38.71 27.40
#